data_AF-A0AB35BB37-F1
#
_entry.id   AF-A0AB35BB37-F1
#
_cell.length_a   1.000
_cell.length_b   1.000
_cell.length_c   1.000
_cell.angle_alpha   90.00
_cell.angle_beta   90.00
_cell.angle_gamma   90.00
#
_symmetry.space_group_name_H-M   'P 1'
#
loop_
_entity.id
_entity.type
_entity.pdbx_description
1 polymer ?
#
loop_
_entity_poly.entity_id
_entity_poly.type
_entity_poly.pdbx_seq_one_letter_code
_entity_poly.pdbx_strand_id
1 'polypeptide(L)'
;MRWPRLPTSWFLPRSFDVLSKLHAQLAIVEQGMQVLQRWGHGEAATRDAVTELRVIAAAEHAARRDLNIAVRDSFSTPLEAEDLFELGERLGEVTEAGYALIRESELSCSGPTCTEPDPCLVALLDTLAAAAVPLAEGLRALPGGAAAIYADRAIEALSPAEHAYRAAIADLEHEPDLRTEARRRELYRRAEHLHDAILRVSRRTWYAVYKAQ
;
A
#
# COMPACT_ATOMS: atom_id res chain seq x y z
N MET A 1 -19.36 -7.43 -62.31
CA MET A 1 -18.51 -6.79 -61.28
C MET A 1 -18.97 -7.28 -59.91
N ARG A 2 -18.16 -8.06 -59.20
CA ARG A 2 -18.43 -8.47 -57.81
C ARG A 2 -17.80 -7.44 -56.88
N TRP A 3 -18.60 -6.81 -56.03
CA TRP A 3 -18.10 -5.93 -54.96
C TRP A 3 -17.34 -6.77 -53.93
N PRO A 4 -16.20 -6.29 -53.40
CA PRO A 4 -15.48 -7.01 -52.36
C PRO A 4 -16.35 -7.03 -51.09
N ARG A 5 -16.53 -8.22 -50.51
CA ARG A 5 -17.17 -8.37 -49.19
C ARG A 5 -16.20 -7.81 -48.16
N LEU A 6 -16.58 -6.72 -47.49
CA LEU A 6 -15.86 -6.27 -46.30
C LEU A 6 -15.94 -7.36 -45.23
N PRO A 7 -14.85 -7.65 -44.50
CA PRO A 7 -14.85 -8.64 -43.43
C PRO A 7 -15.87 -8.26 -42.35
N THR A 8 -16.67 -9.24 -41.93
CA THR A 8 -17.82 -9.10 -41.01
C THR A 8 -17.47 -8.90 -39.54
N SER A 9 -16.18 -8.79 -39.20
CA SER A 9 -15.75 -8.49 -37.84
C SER A 9 -15.08 -7.12 -37.81
N TRP A 10 -15.84 -6.09 -37.45
CA TRP A 10 -15.24 -4.87 -36.95
C TRP A 10 -14.45 -5.22 -35.69
N PHE A 11 -13.15 -4.99 -35.70
CA PHE A 11 -12.28 -5.14 -34.55
C PHE A 11 -12.68 -4.06 -33.52
N LEU A 12 -13.60 -4.38 -32.62
CA LEU A 12 -13.83 -3.53 -31.45
C LEU A 12 -12.67 -3.79 -30.50
N PRO A 13 -11.84 -2.77 -30.19
CA PRO A 13 -10.75 -2.95 -29.25
C PRO A 13 -11.30 -3.38 -27.89
N ARG A 14 -10.62 -4.32 -27.21
CA ARG A 14 -10.97 -4.65 -25.83
C ARG A 14 -10.62 -3.45 -24.95
N SER A 15 -11.60 -2.92 -24.24
CA SER A 15 -11.39 -1.97 -23.14
C SER A 15 -11.65 -2.71 -21.84
N PHE A 16 -10.60 -2.97 -21.07
CA PHE A 16 -10.76 -3.54 -19.74
C PHE A 16 -11.12 -2.43 -18.76
N ASP A 17 -11.92 -2.77 -17.74
CA ASP A 17 -12.15 -1.87 -16.62
C ASP A 17 -10.95 -1.88 -15.67
N VAL A 18 -9.92 -1.14 -16.06
CA VAL A 18 -8.64 -1.04 -15.34
C VAL A 18 -8.79 -0.31 -14.01
N LEU A 19 -9.76 0.60 -13.86
CA LEU A 19 -10.00 1.28 -12.58
C LEU A 19 -10.64 0.33 -11.57
N SER A 20 -11.62 -0.48 -11.99
CA SER A 20 -12.17 -1.52 -11.12
C SER A 20 -11.10 -2.53 -10.67
N LYS A 21 -10.13 -2.85 -11.54
CA LYS A 21 -8.99 -3.72 -11.17
C LYS A 21 -8.05 -3.04 -10.16
N LEU A 22 -7.75 -1.75 -10.35
CA LEU A 22 -6.99 -0.97 -9.38
C LEU A 22 -7.72 -0.90 -8.03
N HIS A 23 -9.04 -0.71 -8.02
CA HIS A 23 -9.85 -0.71 -6.80
C HIS A 23 -9.88 -2.08 -6.13
N ALA A 24 -9.91 -3.16 -6.90
CA ALA A 24 -9.82 -4.51 -6.36
C ALA A 24 -8.45 -4.78 -5.70
N GLN A 25 -7.36 -4.30 -6.31
CA GLN A 25 -6.03 -4.35 -5.70
C GLN A 25 -5.98 -3.51 -4.41
N LEU A 26 -6.50 -2.28 -4.43
CA LEU A 26 -6.58 -1.40 -3.26
C LEU A 26 -7.33 -2.07 -2.09
N ALA A 27 -8.44 -2.75 -2.35
CA ALA A 27 -9.20 -3.44 -1.31
C ALA A 27 -8.38 -4.55 -0.60
N ILE A 28 -7.42 -5.16 -1.30
CA ILE A 28 -6.48 -6.13 -0.71
C ILE A 28 -5.44 -5.41 0.14
N VAL A 29 -4.93 -4.26 -0.31
CA VAL A 29 -4.00 -3.41 0.46
C VAL A 29 -4.66 -2.94 1.75
N GLU A 30 -5.93 -2.52 1.71
CA GLU A 30 -6.71 -2.12 2.89
C GLU A 30 -6.85 -3.26 3.90
N GLN A 31 -7.08 -4.49 3.43
CA GLN A 31 -7.06 -5.67 4.31
C GLN A 31 -5.70 -5.82 4.98
N GLY A 32 -4.61 -5.64 4.24
CA GLY A 32 -3.25 -5.68 4.78
C GLY A 32 -3.01 -4.66 5.89
N MET A 33 -3.48 -3.42 5.69
CA MET A 33 -3.41 -2.36 6.70
C MET A 33 -4.24 -2.70 7.95
N GLN A 34 -5.39 -3.36 7.81
CA GLN A 34 -6.19 -3.82 8.95
C GLN A 34 -5.47 -4.91 9.75
N VAL A 35 -4.74 -5.83 9.10
CA VAL A 35 -3.91 -6.82 9.82
C VAL A 35 -2.83 -6.12 10.64
N LEU A 36 -2.16 -5.12 10.04
CA LEU A 36 -1.13 -4.34 10.74
C LEU A 36 -1.67 -3.63 11.98
N GLN A 37 -2.86 -3.01 11.89
CA GLN A 37 -3.48 -2.39 13.06
C GLN A 37 -3.84 -3.41 14.15
N ARG A 38 -4.51 -4.51 13.78
CA ARG A 38 -4.86 -5.56 14.76
C ARG A 38 -3.62 -6.13 15.44
N TRP A 39 -2.55 -6.37 14.69
CA TRP A 39 -1.27 -6.79 15.24
C TRP A 39 -0.67 -5.73 16.17
N GLY A 40 -0.65 -4.46 15.74
CA GLY A 40 -0.20 -3.32 16.54
C GLY A 40 -0.88 -3.25 17.91
N HIS A 41 -2.21 -3.40 17.94
CA HIS A 41 -3.02 -3.32 19.15
C HIS A 41 -3.08 -4.63 19.97
N GLY A 42 -2.30 -5.65 19.59
CA GLY A 42 -2.26 -6.93 20.30
C GLY A 42 -3.50 -7.80 20.11
N GLU A 43 -4.36 -7.48 19.15
CA GLU A 43 -5.56 -8.26 18.80
C GLU A 43 -5.22 -9.49 17.95
N ALA A 44 -4.02 -9.53 17.36
CA ALA A 44 -3.50 -10.64 16.58
C ALA A 44 -2.09 -11.00 17.02
N ALA A 45 -1.83 -12.29 17.26
CA ALA A 45 -0.48 -12.76 17.53
C ALA A 45 0.42 -12.58 16.29
N THR A 46 1.69 -12.25 16.50
CA THR A 46 2.67 -11.99 15.42
C THR A 46 2.69 -13.08 14.35
N ARG A 47 2.71 -14.36 14.74
CA ARG A 47 2.77 -15.48 13.78
C ARG A 47 1.49 -15.62 12.94
N ASP A 48 0.34 -15.32 13.53
CA ASP A 48 -0.96 -15.35 12.84
C ASP A 48 -1.03 -14.19 11.84
N ALA A 49 -0.61 -13.00 12.28
CA ALA A 49 -0.53 -11.82 11.42
C ALA A 49 0.44 -12.01 10.24
N VAL A 50 1.61 -12.65 10.44
CA VAL A 50 2.52 -13.02 9.35
C VAL A 50 1.85 -13.96 8.36
N THR A 51 1.13 -14.97 8.86
CA THR A 51 0.45 -15.95 8.01
C THR A 51 -0.63 -15.29 7.17
N GLU A 52 -1.42 -14.41 7.77
CA GLU A 52 -2.46 -13.65 7.10
C GLU A 52 -1.87 -12.68 6.05
N LEU A 53 -0.86 -11.88 6.41
CA LEU A 53 -0.21 -10.98 5.45
C LEU A 53 0.48 -11.71 4.31
N ARG A 54 0.97 -12.94 4.52
CA ARG A 54 1.53 -13.75 3.42
C ARG A 54 0.47 -14.11 2.39
N VAL A 55 -0.75 -14.44 2.83
CA VAL A 55 -1.88 -14.71 1.94
C VAL A 55 -2.30 -13.43 1.21
N ILE A 56 -2.39 -12.31 1.93
CA ILE A 56 -2.71 -10.99 1.35
C ILE A 56 -1.67 -10.58 0.31
N ALA A 57 -0.37 -10.73 0.60
CA ALA A 57 0.71 -10.42 -0.35
C ALA A 57 0.62 -11.27 -1.62
N ALA A 58 0.32 -12.56 -1.51
CA ALA A 58 0.12 -13.41 -2.68
C ALA A 58 -1.11 -12.97 -3.51
N ALA A 59 -2.19 -12.56 -2.86
CA ALA A 59 -3.39 -12.04 -3.51
C ALA A 59 -3.14 -10.68 -4.18
N GLU A 60 -2.42 -9.79 -3.52
CA GLU A 60 -1.98 -8.49 -4.05
C GLU A 60 -1.16 -8.70 -5.33
N HIS A 61 -0.14 -9.57 -5.29
CA HIS A 61 0.69 -9.86 -6.45
C HIS A 61 -0.15 -10.39 -7.62
N ALA A 62 -1.18 -11.19 -7.35
CA ALA A 62 -2.08 -11.68 -8.39
C ALA A 62 -2.96 -10.54 -8.97
N ALA A 63 -3.51 -9.68 -8.12
CA ALA A 63 -4.32 -8.53 -8.54
C ALA A 63 -3.50 -7.50 -9.33
N ARG A 64 -2.27 -7.20 -8.90
CA ARG A 64 -1.32 -6.34 -9.62
C ARG A 64 -0.99 -6.88 -11.00
N ARG A 65 -0.71 -8.18 -11.10
CA ARG A 65 -0.50 -8.83 -12.42
C ARG A 65 -1.73 -8.73 -13.32
N ASP A 66 -2.92 -8.95 -12.77
CA ASP A 66 -4.18 -8.83 -13.52
C ASP A 66 -4.43 -7.38 -14.00
N LEU A 67 -4.16 -6.38 -13.15
CA LEU A 67 -4.17 -4.97 -13.55
C LEU A 67 -3.18 -4.69 -14.68
N ASN A 68 -1.92 -5.12 -14.53
CA ASN A 68 -0.87 -4.87 -15.52
C ASN A 68 -1.20 -5.51 -16.89
N ILE A 69 -1.76 -6.73 -16.90
CA ILE A 69 -2.24 -7.38 -18.13
C ILE A 69 -3.39 -6.58 -18.74
N ALA A 70 -4.35 -6.15 -17.93
CA ALA A 70 -5.49 -5.38 -18.41
C ALA A 70 -5.09 -4.01 -18.97
N VAL A 71 -4.13 -3.33 -18.35
CA VAL A 71 -3.56 -2.07 -18.85
C VAL A 71 -2.86 -2.30 -20.19
N ARG A 72 -2.00 -3.31 -20.29
CA ARG A 72 -1.26 -3.64 -21.53
C ARG A 72 -2.19 -4.02 -22.68
N ASP A 73 -3.24 -4.80 -22.39
CA ASP A 73 -4.13 -5.34 -23.41
C ASP A 73 -5.31 -4.39 -23.71
N SER A 74 -5.41 -3.25 -23.01
CA SER A 74 -6.40 -2.20 -23.29
C SER A 74 -5.94 -1.32 -24.44
N PHE A 75 -6.84 -1.07 -25.38
CA PHE A 75 -6.59 -0.14 -26.47
C PHE A 75 -6.53 1.33 -26.02
N SER A 76 -7.35 1.67 -25.02
CA SER A 76 -7.41 2.98 -24.39
C SER A 76 -7.73 2.81 -22.92
N THR A 77 -7.22 3.72 -22.09
CA THR A 77 -7.42 3.71 -20.64
C THR A 77 -7.91 5.09 -20.16
N PRO A 78 -8.64 5.16 -19.03
CA PRO A 78 -9.16 6.42 -18.49
C PRO A 78 -8.10 7.32 -17.84
N LEU A 79 -6.89 6.78 -17.65
CA LEU A 79 -5.66 7.46 -17.25
C LEU A 79 -4.55 7.00 -18.20
N GLU A 80 -3.41 7.69 -18.21
CA GLU A 80 -2.23 7.19 -18.93
C GLU A 80 -1.86 5.79 -18.44
N ALA A 81 -1.54 4.88 -19.37
CA ALA A 81 -1.20 3.50 -19.04
C ALA A 81 -0.02 3.41 -18.06
N GLU A 82 0.95 4.33 -18.18
CA GLU A 82 2.07 4.46 -17.25
C GLU A 82 1.64 4.89 -15.84
N ASP A 83 0.60 5.73 -15.70
CA ASP A 83 0.07 6.10 -14.39
C ASP A 83 -0.59 4.90 -13.72
N LEU A 84 -1.38 4.12 -14.46
CA LEU A 84 -2.03 2.91 -13.95
C LEU A 84 -1.02 1.84 -13.53
N PHE A 85 0.02 1.61 -14.35
CA PHE A 85 1.10 0.70 -14.03
C PHE A 85 1.83 1.13 -12.75
N GLU A 86 2.28 2.38 -12.67
CA GLU A 86 3.00 2.91 -11.51
C GLU A 86 2.14 2.93 -10.24
N LEU A 87 0.84 3.23 -10.34
CA LEU A 87 -0.08 3.14 -9.20
C LEU A 87 -0.21 1.70 -8.71
N GLY A 88 -0.34 0.75 -9.63
CA GLY A 88 -0.38 -0.67 -9.32
C GLY A 88 0.89 -1.15 -8.61
N GLU A 89 2.06 -0.86 -9.16
CA GLU A 89 3.35 -1.24 -8.55
C GLU A 89 3.53 -0.63 -7.15
N ARG A 90 3.26 0.67 -6.99
CA ARG A 90 3.42 1.36 -5.70
C ARG A 90 2.42 0.90 -4.65
N LEU A 91 1.20 0.52 -5.03
CA LEU A 91 0.26 -0.13 -4.11
C LEU A 91 0.79 -1.48 -3.62
N GLY A 92 1.46 -2.23 -4.50
CA GLY A 92 2.13 -3.47 -4.10
C GLY A 92 3.25 -3.24 -3.09
N GLU A 93 4.03 -2.17 -3.25
CA GLU A 93 5.08 -1.80 -2.29
C GLU A 93 4.53 -1.56 -0.87
N VAL A 94 3.31 -1.06 -0.71
CA VAL A 94 2.67 -0.89 0.61
C VAL A 94 2.46 -2.24 1.30
N THR A 95 1.91 -3.22 0.58
CA THR A 95 1.71 -4.58 1.09
C THR A 95 3.04 -5.26 1.40
N GLU A 96 4.04 -5.12 0.52
CA GLU A 96 5.37 -5.66 0.70
C GLU A 96 6.07 -5.07 1.94
N ALA A 97 6.00 -3.75 2.13
CA ALA A 97 6.56 -3.07 3.30
C ALA A 97 5.86 -3.50 4.60
N GLY A 98 4.53 -3.60 4.58
CA GLY A 98 3.74 -4.10 5.72
C GLY A 98 4.08 -5.55 6.10
N TYR A 99 4.18 -6.43 5.11
CA TYR A 99 4.60 -7.82 5.33
C TYR A 99 6.02 -7.90 5.89
N ALA A 100 6.96 -7.13 5.34
CA ALA A 100 8.34 -7.08 5.83
C ALA A 100 8.41 -6.62 7.29
N LEU A 101 7.58 -5.66 7.69
CA LEU A 101 7.51 -5.15 9.06
C LEU A 101 7.10 -6.23 10.07
N ILE A 102 5.97 -6.91 9.87
CA ILE A 102 5.56 -7.96 10.83
C ILE A 102 6.53 -9.14 10.76
N ARG A 103 7.06 -9.46 9.57
CA ARG A 103 8.03 -10.54 9.43
C ARG A 103 9.29 -10.29 10.24
N GLU A 104 9.73 -9.04 10.35
CA GLU A 104 10.87 -8.65 11.17
C GLU A 104 10.61 -8.87 12.67
N SER A 105 9.38 -8.61 13.14
CA SER A 105 8.96 -8.98 14.51
C SER A 105 8.98 -10.50 14.72
N GLU A 106 8.55 -11.29 13.72
CA GLU A 106 8.61 -12.75 13.78
C GLU A 106 10.06 -13.28 13.80
N LEU A 107 10.96 -12.69 13.01
CA LEU A 107 12.38 -13.06 13.03
C LEU A 107 13.04 -12.73 14.38
N SER A 108 12.47 -11.78 15.10
CA SER A 108 12.88 -11.40 16.45
C SER A 108 12.37 -12.35 17.55
N CYS A 109 11.61 -13.40 17.25
CA CYS A 109 11.12 -14.30 18.30
C CYS A 109 12.23 -15.13 18.97
N SER A 110 12.09 -15.34 20.28
CA SER A 110 12.83 -16.30 21.08
C SER A 110 11.86 -17.36 21.61
N GLY A 111 11.70 -18.46 20.87
CA GLY A 111 10.69 -19.48 21.16
C GLY A 111 9.26 -18.99 20.83
N PRO A 112 8.31 -19.04 21.78
CA PRO A 112 6.94 -18.58 21.54
C PRO A 112 6.78 -17.06 21.62
N THR A 113 7.75 -16.35 22.21
CA THR A 113 7.68 -14.90 22.46
C THR A 113 8.37 -14.14 21.34
N CYS A 114 7.67 -13.15 20.77
CA CYS A 114 8.17 -12.27 19.72
C CYS A 114 8.36 -10.85 20.26
N THR A 115 9.10 -10.00 19.54
CA THR A 115 9.13 -8.58 19.90
C THR A 115 7.77 -7.98 19.57
N GLU A 116 6.99 -7.70 20.61
CA GLU A 116 5.68 -7.10 20.48
C GLU A 116 5.78 -5.61 20.07
N PRO A 117 4.76 -5.06 19.39
CA PRO A 117 4.65 -3.64 19.17
C PRO A 117 4.66 -2.88 20.50
N ASP A 118 5.57 -1.93 20.63
CA ASP A 118 5.55 -1.01 21.76
C ASP A 118 4.65 0.21 21.46
N PRO A 119 4.33 1.06 22.45
CA PRO A 119 3.42 2.18 22.25
C PRO A 119 3.84 3.14 21.13
N CYS A 120 5.14 3.30 20.92
CA CYS A 120 5.69 4.12 19.85
C CYS A 120 5.41 3.53 18.47
N LEU A 121 5.62 2.22 18.28
CA LEU A 121 5.29 1.53 17.04
C LEU A 121 3.77 1.55 16.79
N VAL A 122 2.95 1.37 17.83
CA VAL A 122 1.49 1.45 17.71
C VAL A 122 1.05 2.82 17.22
N ALA A 123 1.57 3.91 17.82
CA ALA A 123 1.25 5.28 17.40
C ALA A 123 1.66 5.55 15.94
N LEU A 124 2.80 4.99 15.50
CA LEU A 124 3.21 5.04 14.10
C LEU A 124 2.20 4.33 13.19
N LEU A 125 1.86 3.08 13.50
CA LEU A 125 0.92 2.28 12.70
C LEU A 125 -0.47 2.93 12.62
N ASP A 126 -0.94 3.54 13.71
CA ASP A 126 -2.21 4.26 13.74
C ASP A 126 -2.19 5.49 12.83
N THR A 127 -1.09 6.23 12.83
CA THR A 127 -0.94 7.38 11.92
C THR A 127 -0.92 6.93 10.45
N LEU A 128 -0.22 5.83 10.16
CA LEU A 128 -0.15 5.25 8.81
C LEU A 128 -1.52 4.73 8.34
N ALA A 129 -2.27 4.08 9.22
CA ALA A 129 -3.63 3.63 8.94
C ALA A 129 -4.57 4.81 8.71
N ALA A 130 -4.48 5.86 9.54
CA ALA A 130 -5.26 7.07 9.36
C ALA A 130 -4.97 7.77 8.02
N ALA A 131 -3.72 7.76 7.55
CA ALA A 131 -3.34 8.30 6.24
C ALA A 131 -3.78 7.41 5.06
N ALA A 132 -3.87 6.09 5.26
CA ALA A 132 -4.34 5.17 4.23
C ALA A 132 -5.82 5.40 3.86
N VAL A 133 -6.64 5.91 4.79
CA VAL A 133 -8.06 6.20 4.55
C VAL A 133 -8.27 7.26 3.44
N PRO A 134 -7.77 8.51 3.55
CA PRO A 134 -7.89 9.48 2.47
C PRO A 134 -7.15 9.03 1.21
N LEU A 135 -6.06 8.27 1.29
CA LEU A 135 -5.41 7.71 0.10
C LEU A 135 -6.36 6.79 -0.68
N ALA A 136 -7.05 5.89 0.02
CA ALA A 136 -7.99 4.95 -0.59
C ALA A 136 -9.15 5.71 -1.26
N GLU A 137 -9.68 6.74 -0.61
CA GLU A 137 -10.69 7.63 -1.21
C GLU A 137 -10.16 8.34 -2.46
N GLY A 138 -8.91 8.76 -2.47
CA GLY A 138 -8.26 9.38 -3.63
C GLY A 138 -8.16 8.43 -4.83
N LEU A 139 -7.74 7.19 -4.58
CA LEU A 139 -7.66 6.15 -5.62
C LEU A 139 -9.05 5.77 -6.15
N ARG A 140 -10.08 5.74 -5.30
CA ARG A 140 -11.48 5.54 -5.70
C ARG A 140 -12.02 6.69 -6.56
N ALA A 141 -11.56 7.91 -6.30
CA ALA A 141 -12.00 9.11 -7.01
C ALA A 141 -11.35 9.32 -8.39
N LEU A 142 -10.34 8.52 -8.76
CA LEU A 142 -9.70 8.60 -10.08
C LEU A 142 -10.70 8.29 -11.22
N PRO A 143 -10.59 8.95 -12.39
CA PRO A 143 -9.61 10.00 -12.75
C PRO A 143 -10.07 11.42 -12.35
N GLY A 144 -11.13 11.54 -11.53
CA GLY A 144 -11.73 12.83 -11.19
C GLY A 144 -10.82 13.73 -10.35
N GLY A 145 -10.99 15.04 -10.49
CA GLY A 145 -10.18 16.07 -9.81
C GLY A 145 -10.16 15.96 -8.28
N ALA A 146 -11.20 15.37 -7.68
CA ALA A 146 -11.26 15.14 -6.23
C ALA A 146 -10.14 14.21 -5.72
N ALA A 147 -9.60 13.33 -6.56
CA ALA A 147 -8.51 12.44 -6.20
C ALA A 147 -7.25 13.19 -5.72
N ALA A 148 -6.96 14.37 -6.27
CA ALA A 148 -5.85 15.20 -5.82
C ALA A 148 -6.07 15.75 -4.40
N ILE A 149 -7.29 16.19 -4.07
CA ILE A 149 -7.64 16.70 -2.74
C ILE A 149 -7.47 15.60 -1.68
N TYR A 150 -7.90 14.38 -1.99
CA TYR A 150 -7.73 13.23 -1.11
C TYR A 150 -6.27 12.82 -0.96
N ALA A 151 -5.48 12.87 -2.04
CA ALA A 151 -4.04 12.63 -1.98
C ALA A 151 -3.32 13.65 -1.10
N ASP A 152 -3.66 14.94 -1.19
CA ASP A 152 -3.10 15.99 -0.32
C ASP A 152 -3.44 15.73 1.15
N ARG A 153 -4.68 15.34 1.44
CA ARG A 153 -5.09 14.94 2.81
C ARG A 153 -4.31 13.73 3.33
N ALA A 154 -4.01 12.75 2.48
CA ALA A 154 -3.19 11.61 2.86
C ALA A 154 -1.75 12.03 3.18
N ILE A 155 -1.16 12.91 2.37
CA ILE A 155 0.18 13.45 2.60
C ILE A 155 0.22 14.24 3.92
N GLU A 156 -0.79 15.07 4.18
CA GLU A 156 -0.91 15.81 5.44
C GLU A 156 -1.03 14.86 6.65
N ALA A 157 -1.85 13.81 6.52
CA ALA A 157 -2.03 12.79 7.56
C ALA A 157 -0.77 11.93 7.82
N LEU A 158 0.19 11.88 6.89
CA LEU A 158 1.48 11.21 7.09
C LEU A 158 2.48 12.04 7.89
N SER A 159 2.33 13.37 7.94
CA SER A 159 3.30 14.26 8.61
C SER A 159 3.54 13.93 10.10
N PRO A 160 2.52 13.54 10.89
CA PRO A 160 2.75 13.11 12.28
C PRO A 160 3.56 11.82 12.40
N ALA A 161 3.57 10.94 11.40
CA ALA A 161 4.31 9.67 11.45
C ALA A 161 5.83 9.91 11.48
N GLU A 162 6.33 10.89 10.72
CA GLU A 162 7.75 11.27 10.76
C GLU A 162 8.16 11.77 12.15
N HIS A 163 7.30 12.54 12.81
CA HIS A 163 7.55 13.04 14.16
C HIS A 163 7.52 11.90 15.19
N ALA A 164 6.54 11.00 15.09
CA ALA A 164 6.44 9.82 15.95
C ALA A 164 7.66 8.91 15.80
N TYR A 165 8.17 8.72 14.57
CA TYR A 165 9.38 7.94 14.31
C TYR A 165 10.60 8.57 14.99
N ARG A 166 10.81 9.87 14.84
CA ARG A 166 11.93 10.57 15.50
C ARG A 166 11.85 10.51 17.02
N ALA A 167 10.65 10.66 17.58
CA ALA A 167 10.43 10.52 19.01
C ALA A 167 10.73 9.10 19.49
N ALA A 168 10.30 8.08 18.74
CA ALA A 168 10.56 6.68 19.03
C ALA A 168 12.07 6.36 19.01
N ILE A 169 12.82 6.90 18.04
CA ILE A 169 14.28 6.74 17.96
C ILE A 169 14.99 7.43 19.14
N ALA A 170 14.53 8.61 19.57
CA ALA A 170 15.08 9.30 20.74
C ALA A 170 14.78 8.54 22.05
N ASP A 171 13.59 7.95 22.16
CA ASP A 171 13.20 7.14 23.33
C ASP A 171 14.12 5.93 23.53
N LEU A 172 14.63 5.33 22.45
CA LEU A 172 15.57 4.20 22.50
C LEU A 172 16.86 4.50 23.26
N GLU A 173 17.27 5.76 23.43
CA GLU A 173 18.45 6.10 24.25
C GLU A 173 18.29 5.67 25.71
N HIS A 174 17.05 5.47 26.17
CA HIS A 174 16.73 5.04 27.52
C HIS A 174 16.54 3.52 27.65
N GLU A 175 16.65 2.75 26.56
CA GLU A 175 16.52 1.29 26.58
C GLU A 175 17.82 0.63 27.05
N PRO A 176 17.85 -0.01 28.23
CA PRO A 176 19.08 -0.58 28.78
C PRO A 176 19.56 -1.84 28.05
N ASP A 177 18.68 -2.61 27.40
CA ASP A 177 19.07 -3.81 26.66
C ASP A 177 19.29 -3.51 25.18
N LEU A 178 20.56 -3.51 24.78
CA LEU A 178 20.99 -3.31 23.38
C LEU A 178 20.32 -4.28 22.39
N ARG A 179 19.96 -5.51 22.81
CA ARG A 179 19.25 -6.44 21.93
C ARG A 179 17.81 -6.01 21.70
N THR A 180 17.16 -5.47 22.73
CA THR A 180 15.80 -4.95 22.65
C THR A 180 15.79 -3.63 21.87
N GLU A 181 16.76 -2.75 22.13
CA GLU A 181 16.96 -1.51 21.37
C GLU A 181 17.12 -1.79 19.86
N ALA A 182 18.02 -2.72 19.50
CA ALA A 182 18.29 -3.05 18.10
C ALA A 182 17.05 -3.60 17.37
N ARG A 183 16.25 -4.45 18.03
CA ARG A 183 15.01 -5.01 17.46
C ARG A 183 13.96 -3.92 17.26
N ARG A 184 13.74 -3.06 18.26
CA ARG A 184 12.77 -1.94 18.15
C ARG A 184 13.19 -0.94 17.06
N ARG A 185 14.47 -0.58 17.01
CA ARG A 185 15.02 0.30 15.96
C ARG A 185 14.76 -0.26 14.56
N GLU A 186 14.93 -1.56 14.38
CA GLU A 186 14.63 -2.23 13.12
C GLU A 186 13.13 -2.17 12.80
N LEU A 187 12.24 -2.43 13.75
CA LEU A 187 10.79 -2.31 13.54
C LEU A 187 10.38 -0.88 13.17
N TYR A 188 10.93 0.13 13.82
CA TYR A 188 10.67 1.54 13.48
C TYR A 188 11.12 1.89 12.06
N ARG A 189 12.28 1.42 11.63
CA ARG A 189 12.75 1.62 10.26
C ARG A 189 11.88 0.88 9.23
N ARG A 190 11.37 -0.31 9.56
CA ARG A 190 10.38 -0.99 8.70
C ARG A 190 9.07 -0.19 8.60
N ALA A 191 8.64 0.46 9.68
CA ALA A 191 7.49 1.37 9.66
C ALA A 191 7.76 2.61 8.81
N GLU A 192 8.98 3.15 8.82
CA GLU A 192 9.41 4.23 7.94
C GLU A 192 9.38 3.81 6.45
N HIS A 193 9.76 2.58 6.11
CA HIS A 193 9.61 2.10 4.74
C HIS A 193 8.14 1.98 4.30
N LEU A 194 7.25 1.60 5.21
CA LEU A 194 5.80 1.59 4.96
C LEU A 194 5.25 3.01 4.76
N HIS A 195 5.67 3.96 5.61
CA HIS A 195 5.40 5.39 5.42
C HIS A 195 5.77 5.85 4.01
N ASP A 196 7.00 5.57 3.57
CA ASP A 196 7.48 6.01 2.28
C ASP A 196 6.71 5.38 1.12
N ALA A 197 6.29 4.13 1.25
CA ALA A 197 5.44 3.47 0.26
C ALA A 197 4.08 4.19 0.13
N ILE A 198 3.40 4.47 1.24
CA ILE A 198 2.12 5.21 1.25
C ILE A 198 2.30 6.62 0.66
N LEU A 199 3.39 7.31 1.00
CA LEU A 199 3.72 8.62 0.45
C LEU A 199 3.93 8.58 -1.07
N ARG A 200 4.62 7.56 -1.58
CA ARG A 200 4.85 7.37 -3.02
C ARG A 200 3.56 7.14 -3.81
N VAL A 201 2.62 6.36 -3.26
CA VAL A 201 1.28 6.20 -3.87
C VAL A 201 0.53 7.53 -3.85
N SER A 202 0.49 8.20 -2.70
CA SER A 202 -0.21 9.49 -2.54
C SER A 202 0.27 10.54 -3.56
N ARG A 203 1.59 10.71 -3.69
CA ARG A 203 2.18 11.61 -4.69
C ARG A 203 1.85 11.21 -6.12
N ARG A 204 1.79 9.90 -6.43
CA ARG A 204 1.41 9.42 -7.77
C ARG A 204 -0.06 9.68 -8.06
N THR A 205 -0.95 9.44 -7.10
CA THR A 205 -2.39 9.74 -7.22
C THR A 205 -2.60 11.22 -7.52
N TRP A 206 -1.91 12.10 -6.79
CA TRP A 206 -1.94 13.54 -7.05
C TRP A 206 -1.45 13.88 -8.48
N TYR A 207 -0.30 13.33 -8.88
CA TYR A 207 0.31 13.61 -10.18
C TYR A 207 -0.51 13.10 -11.37
N ALA A 208 -1.16 11.94 -11.23
CA ALA A 208 -2.01 11.36 -12.26
C ALA A 208 -3.18 12.27 -12.62
N VAL A 209 -3.71 13.01 -11.63
CA VAL A 209 -4.78 14.00 -11.84
C VAL A 209 -4.22 15.31 -12.40
N TYR A 210 -3.08 15.79 -11.89
CA TYR A 210 -2.46 17.04 -12.35
C TYR A 210 -2.16 17.03 -13.85
N LYS A 211 -1.68 15.90 -14.39
CA LYS A 211 -1.42 15.74 -15.83
C LYS A 211 -2.67 15.68 -16.70
N ALA A 212 -3.80 15.26 -16.13
CA ALA A 212 -5.04 15.05 -16.86
C ALA A 212 -5.87 16.35 -17.02
N GLN A 213 -5.43 17.44 -16.39
CA GLN A 213 -5.96 18.80 -16.52
C GLN A 213 -5.22 19.57 -17.61
#